data_AF-A0A2S1JVV8-F1
#
_entry.id   AF-A0A2S1JVV8-F1
#
_cell.length_a   1.000
_cell.length_b   1.000
_cell.length_c   1.000
_cell.angle_alpha   90.00
_cell.angle_beta   90.00
_cell.angle_gamma   90.00
#
_symmetry.space_group_name_H-M   'P 1'
#
loop_
_entity.id
_entity.type
_entity.pdbx_description
1 polymer ?
#
loop_
_entity_poly.entity_id
_entity_poly.type
_entity_poly.pdbx_seq_one_letter_code
_entity_poly.pdbx_strand_id
1 'polypeptide(L)'
;MKYIPLLIAIFLIGCSPSWNDGPYEIYWIDGEKALGFNLGNDANIRRIDEPQHISANEMFVSVYACPEGACAYYYIDRVQDHKFADSSEFVFGPYTEKTFVKLQQKLRLPKLEQR
;
A
#
# COMPACT_ATOMS: atom_id res chain seq x y z
N MET A 1 -26.89 9.24 -48.66
CA MET A 1 -25.66 9.23 -47.82
C MET A 1 -26.09 9.04 -46.38
N LYS A 2 -25.87 7.85 -45.80
CA LYS A 2 -26.24 7.53 -44.42
C LYS A 2 -25.02 7.74 -43.53
N TYR A 3 -25.05 8.79 -42.72
CA TYR A 3 -24.03 9.08 -41.73
C TYR A 3 -24.24 8.12 -40.55
N ILE A 4 -23.29 7.22 -40.32
CA ILE A 4 -23.26 6.36 -39.12
C ILE A 4 -22.62 7.20 -38.02
N PRO A 5 -23.30 7.50 -36.90
CA PRO A 5 -22.69 8.24 -35.82
C PRO A 5 -21.69 7.31 -35.11
N LEU A 6 -20.41 7.66 -35.17
CA LEU A 6 -19.34 7.00 -34.43
C LEU A 6 -19.49 7.40 -32.96
N LEU A 7 -20.04 6.48 -32.15
CA LEU A 7 -20.18 6.65 -30.71
C LEU A 7 -18.79 6.54 -30.07
N ILE A 8 -18.15 7.68 -29.83
CA ILE A 8 -16.89 7.77 -29.08
C ILE A 8 -17.23 7.57 -27.61
N ALA A 9 -17.03 6.34 -27.12
CA ALA A 9 -17.08 6.05 -25.70
C ALA A 9 -15.83 6.66 -25.03
N ILE A 10 -16.00 7.83 -24.41
CA ILE A 10 -14.98 8.41 -23.52
C ILE A 10 -14.94 7.51 -22.28
N PHE A 11 -13.93 6.65 -22.20
CA PHE A 11 -13.64 5.91 -20.97
C PHE A 11 -13.23 6.92 -19.90
N LEU A 12 -14.14 7.21 -18.97
CA LEU A 12 -13.81 7.88 -17.72
C LEU A 12 -12.84 6.97 -16.96
N ILE A 13 -11.56 7.31 -17.02
CA ILE A 13 -10.49 6.62 -16.29
C ILE A 13 -10.72 6.95 -14.81
N GLY A 14 -11.42 6.06 -14.10
CA GLY A 14 -11.54 6.15 -12.65
C GLY A 14 -10.15 6.06 -12.01
N CYS A 15 -9.92 6.84 -10.96
CA CYS A 15 -8.71 6.76 -10.14
C CYS A 15 -8.71 5.45 -9.35
N SER A 16 -8.36 4.34 -10.00
CA SER A 16 -8.13 3.07 -9.30
C SER A 16 -6.83 3.15 -8.49
N PRO A 17 -6.77 2.50 -7.32
CA PRO A 17 -5.54 2.43 -6.55
C PRO A 17 -4.46 1.69 -7.34
N SER A 18 -3.19 2.12 -7.20
CA SER A 18 -2.08 1.49 -7.93
C SER A 18 -1.74 0.08 -7.41
N TRP A 19 -2.23 -0.25 -6.22
CA TRP A 19 -2.15 -1.56 -5.59
C TRP A 19 -3.23 -1.67 -4.51
N ASN A 20 -3.83 -2.83 -4.34
CA ASN A 20 -4.68 -3.14 -3.20
C ASN A 20 -4.56 -4.60 -2.76
N ASP A 21 -4.84 -4.86 -1.49
CA ASP A 21 -5.04 -6.20 -0.92
C ASP A 21 -5.95 -6.09 0.32
N GLY A 22 -7.20 -6.53 0.17
CA GLY A 22 -8.21 -6.40 1.21
C GLY A 22 -8.46 -4.93 1.57
N PRO A 23 -8.35 -4.52 2.85
CA PRO A 23 -8.54 -3.14 3.24
C PRO A 23 -7.33 -2.24 2.97
N TYR A 24 -6.20 -2.79 2.49
CA TYR A 24 -5.01 -1.98 2.23
C TYR A 24 -4.98 -1.53 0.78
N GLU A 25 -4.70 -0.24 0.56
CA GLU A 25 -4.54 0.29 -0.78
C GLU A 25 -3.48 1.40 -0.84
N ILE A 26 -2.85 1.51 -2.01
CA ILE A 26 -2.03 2.65 -2.34
C ILE A 26 -2.90 3.72 -2.99
N TYR A 27 -2.92 4.90 -2.38
CA TYR A 27 -3.64 6.06 -2.85
C TYR A 27 -2.71 7.28 -2.96
N TRP A 28 -3.21 8.34 -3.61
CA TRP A 28 -2.51 9.60 -3.82
C TRP A 28 -3.35 10.76 -3.32
N ILE A 29 -2.77 11.64 -2.51
CA ILE A 29 -3.38 12.92 -2.10
C ILE A 29 -2.34 14.01 -2.37
N ASP A 30 -2.71 15.04 -3.14
CA ASP A 30 -1.85 16.19 -3.45
C ASP A 30 -0.45 15.82 -4.01
N GLY A 31 -0.36 14.70 -4.73
CA GLY A 31 0.89 14.20 -5.30
C GLY A 31 1.73 13.37 -4.33
N GLU A 32 1.30 13.20 -3.08
CA GLU A 32 1.92 12.29 -2.11
C GLU A 32 1.31 10.90 -2.21
N LYS A 33 2.18 9.90 -2.36
CA LYS A 33 1.81 8.48 -2.38
C LYS A 33 1.81 7.92 -0.97
N ALA A 34 0.75 7.22 -0.57
CA ALA A 34 0.69 6.55 0.71
C ALA A 34 0.06 5.16 0.60
N LEU A 35 0.46 4.26 1.48
CA LEU A 35 -0.28 3.05 1.81
C LEU A 35 -1.21 3.36 2.97
N GLY A 36 -2.49 3.04 2.84
CA GLY A 36 -3.45 3.19 3.93
C GLY A 36 -4.44 2.06 4.05
N PHE A 37 -5.23 2.16 5.11
CA PHE A 37 -6.35 1.30 5.42
C PHE A 37 -7.65 1.99 4.95
N ASN A 38 -8.31 1.41 3.96
CA ASN A 38 -9.55 1.89 3.37
C ASN A 38 -10.73 1.68 4.33
N LEU A 39 -11.46 2.77 4.60
CA LEU A 39 -12.63 2.81 5.48
C LEU A 39 -13.97 2.74 4.73
N GLY A 40 -13.93 2.75 3.40
CA GLY A 40 -15.05 3.02 2.50
C GLY A 40 -15.27 4.52 2.29
N ASN A 41 -16.12 4.86 1.31
CA ASN A 41 -16.50 6.24 0.98
C ASN A 41 -15.30 7.17 0.73
N ASP A 42 -14.31 6.68 -0.03
CA ASP A 42 -13.10 7.41 -0.39
C ASP A 42 -12.25 7.89 0.81
N ALA A 43 -12.46 7.31 1.99
CA ALA A 43 -11.70 7.61 3.20
C ALA A 43 -10.65 6.53 3.46
N ASN A 44 -9.41 6.97 3.72
CA ASN A 44 -8.28 6.13 4.05
C ASN A 44 -7.59 6.63 5.32
N ILE A 45 -7.13 5.70 6.16
CA ILE A 45 -6.20 6.02 7.25
C ILE A 45 -4.78 5.67 6.79
N ARG A 46 -3.92 6.67 6.71
CA ARG A 46 -2.51 6.53 6.35
C ARG A 46 -1.79 5.55 7.29
N ARG A 47 -0.99 4.64 6.73
CA ARG A 47 -0.16 3.67 7.47
C ARG A 47 1.32 3.88 7.20
N ILE A 48 1.71 3.95 5.93
CA ILE A 48 3.11 4.13 5.52
C ILE A 48 3.16 5.13 4.36
N ASP A 49 4.06 6.11 4.50
CA ASP A 49 4.32 7.13 3.48
C ASP A 49 5.30 6.64 2.42
N GLU A 50 5.10 7.08 1.18
CA GLU A 50 5.97 6.84 0.04
C GLU A 50 6.39 5.36 -0.18
N PRO A 51 5.42 4.42 -0.26
CA PRO A 51 5.73 3.01 -0.52
C PRO A 51 6.31 2.81 -1.92
N GLN A 52 7.46 2.15 -2.00
CA GLN A 52 8.16 1.84 -3.25
C GLN A 52 7.90 0.39 -3.69
N HIS A 53 8.05 -0.55 -2.76
CA HIS A 53 7.75 -1.97 -2.99
C HIS A 53 6.83 -2.49 -1.90
N ILE A 54 5.83 -3.27 -2.29
CA ILE A 54 4.84 -3.83 -1.40
C ILE A 54 4.57 -5.29 -1.75
N SER A 55 4.34 -6.09 -0.72
CA SER A 55 3.96 -7.49 -0.87
C SER A 55 3.14 -7.89 0.34
N ALA A 56 2.13 -8.74 0.14
CA ALA A 56 1.21 -9.13 1.19
C ALA A 56 1.00 -10.64 1.20
N ASN A 57 0.72 -11.17 2.40
CA ASN A 57 0.14 -12.48 2.60
C ASN A 57 -1.01 -12.35 3.61
N GLU A 58 -1.62 -13.47 4.01
CA GLU A 58 -2.79 -13.46 4.90
C GLU A 58 -2.55 -12.75 6.25
N MET A 59 -1.32 -12.77 6.76
CA MET A 59 -1.00 -12.25 8.10
C MET A 59 -0.30 -10.90 8.09
N PHE A 60 0.47 -10.60 7.04
CA PHE A 60 1.36 -9.45 7.03
C PHE A 60 1.38 -8.72 5.69
N VAL A 61 1.67 -7.42 5.75
CA VAL A 61 2.12 -6.62 4.59
C VAL A 61 3.57 -6.25 4.81
N SER A 62 4.45 -6.57 3.87
CA SER A 62 5.83 -6.07 3.83
C SER A 62 5.90 -4.85 2.94
N VAL A 63 6.65 -3.83 3.35
CA VAL A 63 6.82 -2.59 2.59
C VAL A 63 8.27 -2.12 2.64
N TYR A 64 8.80 -1.72 1.49
CA TYR A 64 9.97 -0.84 1.41
C TYR A 64 9.48 0.55 1.01
N ALA A 65 9.79 1.56 1.82
CA ALA A 65 9.27 2.91 1.71
C ALA A 65 10.35 3.95 1.97
N CYS A 66 10.22 5.13 1.37
CA CYS A 66 11.20 6.21 1.41
C CYS A 66 10.62 7.56 1.86
N PRO A 67 9.96 7.64 3.02
CA PRO A 67 9.40 8.90 3.52
C PRO A 67 10.48 9.98 3.59
N GLU A 68 10.22 11.14 2.99
CA GLU A 68 11.14 12.29 2.99
C GLU A 68 12.55 11.94 2.45
N GLY A 69 12.63 10.94 1.56
CA GLY A 69 13.88 10.45 0.98
C GLY A 69 14.69 9.49 1.85
N ALA A 70 14.24 9.17 3.07
CA ALA A 70 14.90 8.22 3.96
C ALA A 70 14.27 6.82 3.84
N CYS A 71 14.97 5.91 3.14
CA CYS A 71 14.42 4.59 2.85
C CYS A 71 14.61 3.57 3.96
N ALA A 72 13.56 2.81 4.26
CA ALA A 72 13.59 1.72 5.23
C ALA A 72 12.55 0.64 4.92
N TYR A 73 12.68 -0.48 5.62
CA TYR A 73 11.76 -1.61 5.55
C TYR A 73 10.78 -1.59 6.71
N TYR A 74 9.53 -1.95 6.43
CA TYR A 74 8.44 -1.99 7.37
C TYR A 74 7.63 -3.25 7.17
N TYR A 75 6.91 -3.68 8.21
CA TYR A 75 5.80 -4.61 8.04
C TYR A 75 4.58 -4.17 8.83
N ILE A 76 3.40 -4.61 8.40
CA ILE A 76 2.13 -4.40 9.08
C ILE A 76 1.58 -5.76 9.52
N ASP A 77 1.15 -5.89 10.78
CA ASP A 77 0.38 -7.04 11.25
C ASP A 77 -1.10 -6.89 10.85
N ARG A 78 -1.52 -7.62 9.81
CA ARG A 78 -2.88 -7.52 9.25
C ARG A 78 -3.93 -8.12 10.18
N VAL A 79 -3.53 -9.03 11.05
CA VAL A 79 -4.46 -9.76 11.93
C VAL A 79 -4.90 -8.85 13.07
N GLN A 80 -4.00 -7.97 13.53
CA GLN A 80 -4.25 -7.05 14.63
C GLN A 80 -4.67 -5.65 14.19
N ASP A 81 -4.24 -5.17 13.02
CA ASP A 81 -4.66 -3.86 12.51
C ASP A 81 -6.17 -3.81 12.23
N HIS A 82 -6.76 -2.63 12.46
CA HIS A 82 -8.17 -2.38 12.21
C HIS A 82 -8.42 -0.90 11.92
N LYS A 83 -9.63 -0.61 11.41
CA LYS A 83 -10.09 0.73 11.01
C LYS A 83 -10.10 1.82 12.10
N PHE A 84 -9.82 1.47 13.36
CA PHE A 84 -9.78 2.42 14.48
C PHE A 84 -8.42 2.44 15.15
N ALA A 85 -7.47 1.66 14.64
CA ALA A 85 -6.13 1.59 15.17
C ALA A 85 -5.34 2.83 14.79
N ASP A 86 -4.57 3.33 15.75
CA ASP A 86 -3.46 4.21 15.45
C ASP A 86 -2.44 3.45 14.58
N SER A 87 -1.92 4.11 13.55
CA SER A 87 -0.98 3.48 12.62
C SER A 87 0.28 2.98 13.33
N SER A 88 0.72 3.67 14.38
CA SER A 88 1.93 3.31 15.12
C SER A 88 1.82 2.01 15.91
N GLU A 89 0.61 1.51 16.17
CA GLU A 89 0.40 0.28 16.93
C GLU A 89 0.71 -0.99 16.11
N PHE A 90 0.48 -0.95 14.80
CA PHE A 90 0.55 -2.14 13.94
C PHE A 90 1.48 -2.00 12.74
N VAL A 91 2.06 -0.81 12.54
CA VAL A 91 3.15 -0.58 11.58
C VAL A 91 4.48 -0.70 12.31
N PHE A 92 5.29 -1.68 11.93
CA PHE A 92 6.57 -1.98 12.54
C PHE A 92 7.72 -1.59 11.62
N GLY A 93 8.61 -0.73 12.14
CA GLY A 93 9.77 -0.19 11.45
C GLY A 93 10.11 1.19 12.01
N PRO A 94 11.02 1.93 11.37
CA PRO A 94 11.85 1.53 10.22
C PRO A 94 12.89 0.46 10.57
N TYR A 95 13.12 -0.48 9.66
CA TYR A 95 14.18 -1.47 9.76
C TYR A 95 15.21 -1.34 8.64
N THR A 96 16.47 -1.64 8.95
CA THR A 96 17.50 -1.94 7.93
C THR A 96 17.17 -3.25 7.23
N GLU A 97 17.62 -3.42 5.99
CA GLU A 97 17.49 -4.67 5.22
C GLU A 97 17.95 -5.90 6.01
N LYS A 98 19.13 -5.85 6.64
CA LYS A 98 19.68 -6.97 7.41
C LYS A 98 18.76 -7.43 8.55
N THR A 99 18.13 -6.48 9.24
CA THR A 99 17.16 -6.76 10.31
C THR A 99 15.86 -7.29 9.71
N PHE A 100 15.39 -6.69 8.62
CA PHE A 100 14.15 -7.08 7.96
C PHE A 100 14.21 -8.51 7.40
N VAL A 101 15.31 -8.91 6.77
CA VAL A 101 15.51 -10.29 6.27
C VAL A 101 15.42 -11.32 7.41
N LYS A 102 15.96 -11.00 8.59
CA LYS A 102 15.84 -11.87 9.78
C LYS A 102 14.38 -11.98 10.25
N LEU A 103 13.66 -10.85 10.29
CA LEU A 103 12.24 -10.82 10.63
C LEU A 103 11.40 -11.59 9.61
N GLN A 104 11.72 -11.45 8.32
CA GLN A 104 11.07 -12.16 7.23
C GLN A 104 11.16 -13.67 7.38
N GLN A 105 12.33 -14.19 7.78
CA GLN A 105 12.50 -15.61 8.08
C GLN A 105 11.77 -16.03 9.35
N LYS A 106 11.85 -15.22 10.43
CA LYS A 106 11.27 -15.53 11.73
C LYS A 106 9.73 -15.53 11.72
N LEU A 107 9.14 -14.51 11.11
CA LEU A 107 7.69 -14.26 11.11
C LEU A 107 7.01 -14.72 9.81
N ARG A 108 7.78 -15.18 8.81
CA ARG A 108 7.30 -15.50 7.47
C ARG A 108 6.65 -14.29 6.78
N LEU A 109 7.29 -13.12 6.90
CA LEU A 109 6.83 -11.93 6.20
C LEU A 109 6.87 -12.17 4.67
N PRO A 110 5.94 -11.58 3.90
CA PRO A 110 5.95 -11.72 2.45
C PRO A 110 7.24 -11.13 1.85
N LYS A 111 7.73 -11.75 0.77
CA LYS A 111 8.94 -11.31 0.06
C LYS A 111 8.67 -10.05 -0.74
N LEU A 112 9.54 -9.05 -0.58
CA LEU A 112 9.59 -7.90 -1.45
C LEU A 112 10.40 -8.26 -2.69
N GLU A 113 9.80 -8.10 -3.85
CA GLU A 113 10.50 -8.19 -5.14
C GLU A 113 11.38 -6.92 -5.27
N GLN A 114 12.67 -7.03 -4.96
CA GLN A 114 13.65 -6.00 -5.33
C GLN A 114 13.88 -6.10 -6.84
N ARG A 115 13.66 -5.00 -7.59
CA ARG A 115 14.14 -4.87 -8.97
C ARG A 115 15.39 -4.00 -9.00
#